data_AF-A0A094DZD4-F1
#
_entry.id   AF-A0A094DZD4-F1
#
_cell.length_a   1.000
_cell.length_b   1.000
_cell.length_c   1.000
_cell.angle_alpha   90.00
_cell.angle_beta   90.00
_cell.angle_gamma   90.00
#
_symmetry.space_group_name_H-M   'P 1'
#
loop_
_entity.id
_entity.type
_entity.pdbx_description
1 polymer ?
#
loop_
_entity_poly.entity_id
_entity_poly.type
_entity_poly.pdbx_seq_one_letter_code
_entity_poly.pdbx_strand_id
1 'polypeptide(L)'
;MALIDTLLSLGMGTEDCLYRLRRDLPSTSTVIYIHPLSLSLIPTDSLTYGLDLIRNLGRTVPDWDNEAWTTLTVSHEDGAVKAVRDEWAPHFLPVDANTRELPRINVLDLEVVASLKNRVSRVCLPGRPRTRILKICPFAYQLRYLEREFRAYEKMLNDEEGWGKPWGQ
;
A
#
# COMPACT_ATOMS: atom_id res chain seq x y z
N MET A 1 -1.80 20.86 -13.31
CA MET A 1 -2.04 19.52 -13.86
C MET A 1 -3.35 19.01 -13.29
N ALA A 2 -4.14 18.26 -14.05
CA ALA A 2 -5.35 17.63 -13.51
C ALA A 2 -4.96 16.55 -12.48
N LEU A 3 -5.89 16.21 -11.58
CA LEU A 3 -5.74 15.09 -10.65
C LEU A 3 -5.55 13.79 -11.45
N ILE A 4 -4.50 13.01 -11.12
CA ILE A 4 -4.22 11.73 -11.76
C ILE A 4 -4.06 10.67 -10.67
N ASP A 5 -4.83 9.60 -10.76
CA ASP A 5 -4.68 8.44 -9.89
C ASP A 5 -3.95 7.30 -10.62
N THR A 6 -3.12 6.55 -9.89
CA THR A 6 -2.40 5.36 -10.39
C THR A 6 -2.48 4.23 -9.36
N LEU A 7 -2.88 3.02 -9.77
CA LEU A 7 -2.96 1.86 -8.89
C LEU A 7 -1.56 1.42 -8.44
N LEU A 8 -1.28 1.48 -7.14
CA LEU A 8 -0.03 1.00 -6.54
C LEU A 8 -0.11 -0.46 -6.10
N SER A 9 -1.22 -0.83 -5.47
CA SER A 9 -1.43 -2.21 -5.01
C SER A 9 -2.90 -2.50 -4.76
N LEU A 10 -3.25 -3.77 -4.90
CA LEU A 10 -4.57 -4.31 -4.62
C LEU A 10 -4.47 -5.46 -3.61
N GLY A 11 -5.35 -5.44 -2.61
CA GLY A 11 -5.62 -6.58 -1.75
C GLY A 11 -7.06 -7.04 -1.92
N MET A 12 -7.26 -8.12 -2.68
CA MET A 12 -8.56 -8.77 -2.79
C MET A 12 -8.83 -9.64 -1.56
N GLY A 13 -9.96 -9.41 -0.92
CA GLY A 13 -10.61 -10.35 -0.02
C GLY A 13 -11.62 -11.21 -0.79
N THR A 14 -12.41 -12.01 -0.05
CA THR A 14 -13.50 -12.79 -0.63
C THR A 14 -14.72 -11.93 -0.93
N GLU A 15 -15.00 -10.95 -0.07
CA GLU A 15 -16.20 -10.09 -0.14
C GLU A 15 -15.86 -8.61 -0.34
N ASP A 16 -14.62 -8.22 -0.06
CA ASP A 16 -14.15 -6.84 -0.07
C ASP A 16 -12.81 -6.72 -0.79
N CYS A 17 -12.35 -5.49 -0.97
CA CYS A 17 -11.01 -5.23 -1.46
C CYS A 17 -10.42 -3.96 -0.86
N LEU A 18 -9.10 -3.88 -0.87
CA LEU A 18 -8.37 -2.69 -0.46
C LEU A 18 -7.44 -2.25 -1.59
N TYR A 19 -7.69 -1.05 -2.11
CA TYR A 19 -6.83 -0.41 -3.10
C TYR A 19 -5.92 0.61 -2.43
N ARG A 20 -4.67 0.68 -2.91
CA ARG A 20 -3.79 1.82 -2.71
C ARG A 20 -3.55 2.48 -4.04
N LEU A 21 -3.90 3.76 -4.13
CA LEU A 21 -3.63 4.56 -5.31
C LEU A 21 -2.60 5.63 -4.95
N ARG A 22 -1.70 5.94 -5.88
CA ARG A 22 -0.98 7.19 -5.89
C ARG A 22 -1.92 8.23 -6.48
N ARG A 23 -2.14 9.32 -5.76
CA ARG A 23 -2.87 10.49 -6.23
C ARG A 23 -1.88 11.61 -6.47
N ASP A 24 -1.74 12.01 -7.73
CA ASP A 24 -0.96 13.16 -8.16
C ASP A 24 -1.86 14.40 -8.20
N LEU A 25 -1.59 15.33 -7.30
CA LEU A 25 -2.20 16.66 -7.22
C LEU A 25 -1.27 17.69 -7.90
N PRO A 26 -1.75 18.93 -8.17
CA PRO A 26 -0.93 19.94 -8.83
C PRO A 26 0.41 20.25 -8.14
N SER A 27 0.48 20.11 -6.82
CA SER A 27 1.64 20.49 -6.00
C SER A 27 2.32 19.33 -5.26
N THR A 28 1.68 18.16 -5.19
CA THR A 28 2.18 17.03 -4.39
C THR A 28 1.63 15.70 -4.89
N SER A 29 2.24 14.61 -4.46
CA SER A 29 1.72 13.26 -4.63
C SER A 29 1.45 12.65 -3.25
N THR A 30 0.36 11.90 -3.12
CA THR A 30 0.04 11.18 -1.89
C THR A 30 -0.42 9.75 -2.18
N VAL A 31 -0.44 8.91 -1.15
CA VAL A 31 -1.06 7.59 -1.22
C VAL A 31 -2.44 7.67 -0.58
N ILE A 32 -3.48 7.39 -1.36
CA ILE A 32 -4.84 7.22 -0.86
C ILE A 32 -5.20 5.73 -0.78
N TYR A 33 -6.13 5.42 0.12
CA TYR A 33 -6.61 4.06 0.36
C TYR A 33 -8.11 3.99 0.16
N ILE A 34 -8.58 2.94 -0.49
CA ILE A 34 -10.00 2.76 -0.78
C ILE A 34 -10.40 1.35 -0.42
N HIS A 35 -11.42 1.24 0.44
CA HIS A 35 -11.97 0.00 0.94
C HIS A 35 -13.44 -0.13 0.50
N PRO A 36 -13.70 -0.70 -0.69
CA PRO A 36 -15.03 -1.15 -1.03
C PRO A 36 -15.42 -2.34 -0.16
N LEU A 37 -16.56 -2.22 0.54
CA LEU A 37 -17.13 -3.29 1.37
C LEU A 37 -17.90 -4.34 0.56
N SER A 38 -17.97 -4.17 -0.76
CA SER A 38 -18.60 -5.11 -1.67
C SER A 38 -17.89 -5.09 -3.02
N LEU A 39 -17.60 -6.28 -3.55
CA LEU A 39 -17.00 -6.45 -4.87
C LEU A 39 -17.93 -6.08 -6.03
N SER A 40 -19.25 -5.99 -5.81
CA SER A 40 -20.21 -5.64 -6.87
C SER A 40 -20.28 -4.14 -7.17
N LEU A 41 -19.55 -3.30 -6.42
CA LEU A 41 -19.48 -1.86 -6.63
C LEU A 41 -18.89 -1.49 -8.01
N ILE A 42 -18.00 -2.35 -8.52
CA ILE A 42 -17.29 -2.17 -9.77
C ILE A 42 -17.45 -3.46 -10.59
N PRO A 43 -17.57 -3.38 -11.93
CA PRO A 43 -17.62 -4.57 -12.76
C PRO A 43 -16.43 -5.49 -12.48
N THR A 44 -16.68 -6.80 -12.37
CA THR A 44 -15.67 -7.80 -11.98
C THR A 44 -14.38 -7.70 -12.82
N ASP A 45 -14.53 -7.54 -14.13
CA ASP A 45 -13.40 -7.45 -15.07
C ASP A 45 -12.54 -6.20 -14.89
N SER A 46 -13.08 -5.18 -14.19
CA SER A 46 -12.41 -3.93 -13.88
C SER A 46 -11.78 -3.90 -12.49
N LEU A 47 -11.94 -4.95 -11.65
CA LEU A 47 -11.45 -4.93 -10.27
C LEU A 47 -9.92 -4.92 -10.15
N THR A 48 -9.21 -5.44 -11.15
CA THR A 48 -7.76 -5.65 -11.10
C THR A 48 -6.97 -4.81 -12.09
N TYR A 49 -7.60 -4.34 -13.19
CA TYR A 49 -6.92 -3.53 -14.19
C TYR A 49 -6.97 -2.05 -13.81
N GLY A 50 -5.81 -1.49 -13.46
CA GLY A 50 -5.72 -0.18 -12.79
C GLY A 50 -6.43 0.98 -13.50
N LEU A 51 -6.34 1.05 -14.84
CA LEU A 51 -6.99 2.14 -15.58
C LEU A 51 -8.52 2.05 -15.55
N ASP A 52 -9.06 0.85 -15.77
CA ASP A 52 -10.51 0.64 -15.75
C ASP A 52 -11.06 0.75 -14.32
N LEU A 53 -10.33 0.23 -13.34
CA LEU A 53 -10.63 0.40 -11.92
C LEU A 53 -10.83 1.87 -11.58
N ILE A 54 -9.82 2.70 -11.86
CA ILE A 54 -9.81 4.12 -11.52
C ILE A 54 -10.92 4.86 -12.26
N ARG A 55 -11.14 4.55 -13.54
CA ARG A 55 -12.25 5.13 -14.32
C ARG A 55 -13.61 4.79 -13.72
N ASN A 56 -13.82 3.55 -13.26
CA ASN A 56 -15.07 3.16 -12.63
C ASN A 56 -15.22 3.82 -11.25
N LEU A 57 -14.17 3.83 -10.42
CA LEU A 57 -14.18 4.52 -9.13
C LEU A 57 -14.57 5.99 -9.28
N GLY A 58 -13.95 6.72 -10.21
CA GLY A 58 -14.26 8.13 -10.45
C GLY A 58 -15.69 8.40 -10.97
N ARG A 59 -16.38 7.39 -11.51
CA ARG A 59 -17.79 7.49 -11.93
C ARG A 59 -18.76 7.10 -10.82
N THR A 60 -18.38 6.12 -10.01
CA THR A 60 -19.26 5.50 -9.00
C THR A 60 -19.20 6.25 -7.66
N VAL A 61 -18.02 6.74 -7.28
CA VAL A 61 -17.81 7.42 -6.00
C VAL A 61 -18.17 8.90 -6.13
N PRO A 62 -19.10 9.42 -5.31
CA PRO A 62 -19.44 10.84 -5.33
C PRO A 62 -18.24 11.69 -4.87
N ASP A 63 -18.06 12.86 -5.51
CA ASP A 63 -17.02 13.83 -5.16
C ASP A 63 -15.60 13.22 -5.12
N TRP A 64 -15.29 12.34 -6.07
CA TRP A 64 -14.00 11.65 -6.18
C TRP A 64 -12.79 12.60 -6.22
N ASP A 65 -12.95 13.70 -6.95
CA ASP A 65 -11.90 14.71 -7.21
C ASP A 65 -11.67 15.65 -6.02
N ASN A 66 -12.40 15.50 -4.91
CA ASN A 66 -12.12 16.24 -3.70
C ASN A 66 -10.73 15.83 -3.15
N GLU A 67 -9.82 16.79 -2.96
CA GLU A 67 -8.41 16.53 -2.68
C GLU A 67 -8.09 16.28 -1.20
N ALA A 68 -9.06 16.43 -0.29
CA ALA A 68 -8.81 16.51 1.16
C ALA A 68 -8.98 15.21 1.95
N TRP A 69 -8.78 14.03 1.35
CA TRP A 69 -8.93 12.73 2.03
C TRP A 69 -7.79 11.76 1.75
N THR A 70 -7.54 10.87 2.71
CA THR A 70 -6.49 9.83 2.63
C THR A 70 -7.09 8.43 2.59
N THR A 71 -8.21 8.20 3.28
CA THR A 71 -8.90 6.91 3.26
C THR A 71 -10.36 7.08 2.87
N LEU A 72 -10.91 6.04 2.25
CA LEU A 72 -12.28 6.04 1.77
C LEU A 72 -12.88 4.65 1.94
N THR A 73 -13.97 4.56 2.70
CA THR A 73 -14.83 3.38 2.76
C THR A 73 -15.97 3.57 1.77
N VAL A 74 -16.19 2.60 0.87
CA VAL A 74 -17.28 2.66 -0.11
C VAL A 74 -18.22 1.48 0.08
N SER A 75 -19.51 1.76 0.16
CA SER A 75 -20.56 0.75 0.36
C SER A 75 -21.78 1.03 -0.50
N HIS A 76 -22.64 0.04 -0.63
CA HIS A 76 -23.99 0.20 -1.17
C HIS A 76 -24.99 0.19 -0.02
N GLU A 77 -25.72 1.28 0.15
CA GLU A 77 -26.82 1.42 1.12
C GLU A 77 -28.07 1.87 0.37
N ASP A 78 -29.19 1.14 0.51
CA ASP A 78 -30.49 1.47 -0.08
C ASP A 78 -30.47 1.74 -1.61
N GLY A 79 -29.61 1.02 -2.33
CA GLY A 79 -29.44 1.17 -3.79
C GLY A 79 -28.57 2.36 -4.22
N ALA A 80 -28.09 3.16 -3.26
CA ALA A 80 -27.15 4.26 -3.51
C ALA A 80 -25.72 3.88 -3.09
N VAL A 81 -24.74 4.54 -3.70
CA VAL A 81 -23.33 4.43 -3.29
C VAL A 81 -23.08 5.43 -2.18
N LYS A 82 -22.56 4.93 -1.05
CA LYS A 82 -22.14 5.75 0.07
C LYS A 82 -20.62 5.73 0.19
N ALA A 83 -20.06 6.92 0.37
CA ALA A 83 -18.63 7.17 0.46
C ALA A 83 -18.35 7.86 1.81
N VAL A 84 -17.64 7.16 2.70
CA VAL A 84 -17.23 7.69 4.01
C VAL A 84 -15.73 7.91 3.99
N ARG A 85 -15.31 9.16 4.14
CA ARG A 85 -13.90 9.58 4.09
C ARG A 85 -13.29 9.56 5.48
N ASP A 86 -12.02 9.15 5.56
CA ASP A 86 -11.16 9.29 6.74
C ASP A 86 -11.74 8.71 8.05
N GLU A 87 -12.66 7.74 7.94
CA GLU A 87 -13.22 6.99 9.08
C GLU A 87 -12.16 6.14 9.78
N TRP A 88 -11.10 5.79 9.07
CA TRP A 88 -9.99 4.99 9.56
C TRP A 88 -8.67 5.52 9.02
N ALA A 89 -7.57 5.19 9.70
CA ALA A 89 -6.23 5.55 9.29
C ALA A 89 -5.44 4.33 8.81
N PRO A 90 -4.53 4.47 7.83
CA PRO A 90 -3.62 3.38 7.45
C PRO A 90 -2.85 2.90 8.67
N HIS A 91 -2.80 1.58 8.85
CA HIS A 91 -2.09 0.99 9.98
C HIS A 91 -0.58 1.15 9.82
N PHE A 92 0.12 1.28 10.94
CA PHE A 92 1.57 1.42 11.00
C PHE A 92 2.14 0.54 12.10
N LEU A 93 3.42 0.19 11.98
CA LEU A 93 4.11 -0.47 13.07
C LEU A 93 4.19 0.49 14.28
N PRO A 94 3.88 0.02 15.50
CA PRO A 94 4.05 0.81 16.72
C PRO A 94 5.46 1.41 16.83
N VAL A 95 5.59 2.57 17.49
CA VAL A 95 6.88 3.27 17.61
C VAL A 95 7.92 2.41 18.34
N ASP A 96 7.49 1.60 19.29
CA ASP A 96 8.27 0.65 20.08
C ASP A 96 8.57 -0.68 19.34
N ALA A 97 8.03 -0.87 18.14
CA ALA A 97 8.40 -2.02 17.30
C ALA A 97 9.84 -1.94 16.79
N ASN A 98 10.42 -0.73 16.75
CA ASN A 98 11.79 -0.51 16.33
C ASN A 98 12.69 -0.40 17.57
N THR A 99 13.75 -1.21 17.63
CA THR A 99 14.75 -1.08 18.71
C THR A 99 15.75 0.05 18.47
N ARG A 100 15.68 0.70 17.30
CA ARG A 100 16.50 1.85 16.90
C ARG A 100 15.74 2.80 15.99
N GLU A 101 16.17 4.06 15.93
CA GLU A 101 15.65 5.01 14.94
C GLU A 101 16.07 4.60 13.52
N LEU A 102 15.10 4.46 12.63
CA LEU A 102 15.30 4.19 11.21
C LEU A 102 14.97 5.43 10.38
N PRO A 103 15.66 5.66 9.25
CA PRO A 103 15.30 6.73 8.35
C PRO A 103 13.87 6.54 7.84
N ARG A 104 13.07 7.60 7.90
CA ARG A 104 11.76 7.64 7.24
C ARG A 104 11.97 7.90 5.76
N ILE A 105 11.39 7.05 4.94
CA ILE A 105 11.53 7.10 3.49
C ILE A 105 10.13 7.25 2.90
N ASN A 106 9.94 8.25 2.04
CA ASN A 106 8.70 8.36 1.28
C ASN A 106 8.65 7.22 0.26
N VAL A 107 7.61 6.39 0.34
CA VAL A 107 7.44 5.22 -0.54
C VAL A 107 7.28 5.62 -2.00
N LEU A 108 6.78 6.83 -2.27
CA LEU A 108 6.60 7.35 -3.64
C LEU A 108 7.90 7.78 -4.30
N ASP A 109 8.97 7.97 -3.52
CA ASP A 109 10.30 8.30 -4.04
C ASP A 109 11.07 7.04 -4.45
N LEU A 110 10.54 5.84 -4.19
CA LEU A 110 11.20 4.57 -4.51
C LEU A 110 11.05 4.23 -5.98
N GLU A 111 12.18 3.96 -6.64
CA GLU A 111 12.19 3.45 -8.01
C GLU A 111 11.98 1.94 -7.97
N VAL A 112 10.91 1.44 -8.58
CA VAL A 112 10.65 0.00 -8.69
C VAL A 112 11.46 -0.59 -9.83
N VAL A 113 12.45 -1.40 -9.48
CA VAL A 113 13.34 -2.09 -10.43
C VAL A 113 12.71 -3.37 -10.95
N ALA A 114 12.03 -4.12 -10.08
CA ALA A 114 11.35 -5.36 -10.45
C ALA A 114 10.23 -5.70 -9.47
N SER A 115 9.14 -6.27 -9.97
CA SER A 115 8.15 -6.96 -9.14
C SER A 115 8.63 -8.39 -8.88
N LEU A 116 8.72 -8.79 -7.61
CA LEU A 116 9.21 -10.12 -7.23
C LEU A 116 8.05 -11.06 -6.87
N LYS A 117 7.10 -10.57 -6.07
CA LYS A 117 5.85 -11.24 -5.70
C LYS A 117 4.77 -10.17 -5.51
N ASN A 118 3.52 -10.60 -5.29
CA ASN A 118 2.49 -9.69 -4.83
C ASN A 118 2.97 -8.93 -3.57
N ARG A 119 2.94 -7.59 -3.62
CA ARG A 119 3.38 -6.68 -2.53
C ARG A 119 4.87 -6.73 -2.18
N VAL A 120 5.69 -7.40 -3.00
CA VAL A 120 7.14 -7.47 -2.80
C VAL A 120 7.86 -7.05 -4.07
N SER A 121 8.65 -5.98 -3.96
CA SER A 121 9.35 -5.39 -5.10
C SER A 121 10.82 -5.19 -4.76
N ARG A 122 11.66 -5.28 -5.79
CA ARG A 122 13.03 -4.76 -5.73
C ARG A 122 12.99 -3.27 -6.06
N VAL A 123 13.61 -2.45 -5.22
CA VAL A 123 13.58 -0.99 -5.36
C VAL A 123 14.97 -0.37 -5.23
N CYS A 124 15.12 0.84 -5.76
CA CYS A 124 16.25 1.73 -5.50
C CYS A 124 15.78 2.96 -4.73
N LEU A 125 16.68 3.53 -3.93
CA LEU A 125 16.48 4.86 -3.36
C LEU A 125 16.95 5.91 -4.38
N PRO A 126 16.35 7.11 -4.41
CA PRO A 126 16.80 8.19 -5.28
C PRO A 126 18.31 8.41 -5.19
N GLY A 127 18.98 8.38 -6.34
CA GLY A 127 20.43 8.59 -6.44
C GLY A 127 21.30 7.51 -5.78
N ARG A 128 20.74 6.36 -5.39
CA ARG A 128 21.51 5.25 -4.80
C ARG A 128 21.37 3.97 -5.63
N PRO A 129 22.45 3.46 -6.23
CA PRO A 129 22.39 2.33 -7.16
C PRO A 129 22.15 0.98 -6.48
N ARG A 130 22.39 0.89 -5.16
CA ARG A 130 22.23 -0.38 -4.42
C ARG A 130 20.75 -0.68 -4.23
N THR A 131 20.29 -1.80 -4.76
CA THR A 131 18.90 -2.27 -4.64
C THR A 131 18.54 -2.69 -3.20
N ARG A 132 17.24 -2.64 -2.88
CA ARG A 132 16.61 -3.11 -1.63
C ARG A 132 15.34 -3.90 -1.95
N ILE A 133 14.82 -4.60 -0.94
CA ILE A 133 13.51 -5.24 -1.03
C ILE A 133 12.50 -4.37 -0.29
N LEU A 134 11.45 -3.95 -1.00
CA LEU A 134 10.26 -3.33 -0.43
C LEU A 134 9.21 -4.43 -0.23
N LYS A 135 8.71 -4.55 0.99
CA LYS A 135 7.53 -5.36 1.32
C LYS A 135 6.41 -4.44 1.81
N ILE A 136 5.22 -4.58 1.25
CA ILE A 136 4.04 -3.82 1.67
C ILE A 136 3.13 -4.73 2.49
N CYS A 137 2.74 -4.24 3.67
CA CYS A 137 1.83 -4.90 4.60
C CYS A 137 0.50 -4.14 4.59
N PRO A 138 -0.50 -4.53 3.76
CA PRO A 138 -1.70 -3.72 3.57
C PRO A 138 -2.82 -4.00 4.58
N PHE A 139 -2.70 -4.98 5.47
CA PHE A 139 -3.72 -5.24 6.47
C PHE A 139 -3.18 -5.19 7.89
N ALA A 140 -3.94 -4.60 8.82
CA ALA A 140 -3.56 -4.44 10.22
C ALA A 140 -3.22 -5.78 10.89
N TYR A 141 -3.97 -6.86 10.61
CA TYR A 141 -3.70 -8.18 11.19
C TYR A 141 -2.33 -8.76 10.80
N GLN A 142 -1.72 -8.24 9.72
CA GLN A 142 -0.41 -8.69 9.26
C GLN A 142 0.74 -8.01 10.02
N LEU A 143 0.50 -6.92 10.75
CA LEU A 143 1.52 -6.15 11.45
C LEU A 143 2.35 -7.00 12.41
N ARG A 144 1.72 -7.89 13.19
CA ARG A 144 2.42 -8.79 14.12
C ARG A 144 3.47 -9.68 13.45
N TYR A 145 3.22 -10.08 12.20
CA TYR A 145 4.18 -10.91 11.45
C TYR A 145 5.31 -10.06 10.91
N LEU A 146 5.01 -8.85 10.45
CA LEU A 146 6.02 -7.89 10.00
C LEU A 146 6.95 -7.50 11.15
N GLU A 147 6.40 -7.23 12.33
CA GLU A 147 7.17 -6.94 13.54
C GLU A 147 8.10 -8.10 13.91
N ARG A 148 7.60 -9.34 13.89
CA ARG A 148 8.41 -10.53 14.15
C ARG A 148 9.55 -10.69 13.14
N GLU A 149 9.27 -10.47 11.86
CA GLU A 149 10.29 -10.49 10.80
C GLU A 149 11.35 -9.41 11.02
N PHE A 150 10.91 -8.19 11.38
CA PHE A 150 11.80 -7.07 11.67
C PHE A 150 12.73 -7.37 12.86
N ARG A 151 12.17 -7.86 13.98
CA ARG A 151 12.94 -8.29 15.16
C ARG A 151 13.94 -9.40 14.84
N ALA A 152 13.60 -10.30 13.93
CA ALA A 152 14.53 -11.35 13.48
C ALA A 152 15.70 -10.74 12.69
N TYR A 153 15.44 -9.81 11.76
CA TYR A 153 16.49 -9.12 11.02
C TYR A 153 17.41 -8.30 11.92
N GLU A 154 16.87 -7.62 12.94
CA GLU A 154 17.70 -6.90 13.92
C GLU A 154 18.62 -7.84 14.69
N LYS A 155 18.11 -8.99 15.16
CA LYS A 155 18.94 -10.01 15.81
C LYS A 155 20.03 -10.53 14.88
N MET A 156 19.70 -10.87 13.63
CA MET A 156 20.66 -11.38 12.65
C MET A 156 21.70 -10.34 12.21
N LEU A 157 21.38 -9.04 12.27
CA LEU A 157 22.35 -7.97 12.00
C LEU A 157 23.33 -7.76 13.15
N ASN A 158 22.91 -8.06 14.38
CA ASN A 158 23.72 -7.92 15.59
C ASN A 158 24.47 -9.22 15.96
N ASP A 159 24.19 -10.31 15.25
CA ASP A 159 24.87 -11.59 15.40
C ASP A 159 26.09 -11.65 14.46
N GLU A 160 27.29 -11.48 15.02
CA GLU A 160 28.55 -11.50 14.28
C GLU A 160 28.85 -12.87 13.64
N GLU A 161 28.19 -13.97 14.08
CA GLU A 161 28.44 -15.32 13.57
C GLU A 161 27.66 -15.69 12.30
N GLY A 162 26.69 -14.88 11.87
CA GLY A 162 25.66 -15.28 10.91
C GLY A 162 25.81 -14.81 9.45
N TRP A 163 26.71 -13.86 9.17
CA TRP A 163 26.86 -13.33 7.81
C TRP A 163 27.92 -14.10 7.01
N GLY A 164 27.48 -14.96 6.09
CA GLY A 164 28.33 -15.52 5.03
C GLY A 164 28.62 -17.02 5.11
N LYS A 165 28.05 -17.78 6.06
CA LYS A 165 28.11 -19.24 5.97
C LYS A 165 27.05 -19.73 4.96
N PRO A 166 27.45 -20.42 3.87
CA PRO A 166 26.49 -21.02 2.95
C PRO A 166 25.63 -22.04 3.70
N TRP A 167 24.33 -22.02 3.41
CA TRP A 167 23.40 -23.01 3.94
C TRP A 167 23.75 -24.38 3.36
N GLY A 168 24.18 -25.31 4.22
CA GLY A 168 24.45 -26.71 3.87
C GLY A 168 25.95 -27.04 3.86
N GLN A 169 26.40 -27.71 4.93
CA GLN A 169 27.38 -28.78 4.82
C GLN A 169 26.62 -30.10 4.78
#